data_AF-M1DKH3-F1
#
_entry.id   AF-M1DKH3-F1
#
_cell.length_a   1.000
_cell.length_b   1.000
_cell.length_c   1.000
_cell.angle_alpha   90.00
_cell.angle_beta   90.00
_cell.angle_gamma   90.00
#
_symmetry.space_group_name_H-M   'P 1'
#
loop_
_entity.id
_entity.type
_entity.pdbx_description
1 polymer ?
#
loop_
_entity_poly.entity_id
_entity_poly.type
_entity_poly.pdbx_seq_one_letter_code
_entity_poly.pdbx_strand_id
1 'polypeptide(L)'
;MAELLWKRGTTLGQGGFGIVLFAFTFNALFHGVTLPSLIAVKYCNYSDSRSSKEEVEILRMFKHFPYIIHCFRANVSFEDNVNLYNLLLEYASGGSLVDRLRNCNSLPEVEVKKHMKNVPLGLSCIHNNGIIHCEIKLGNILLLGMDKTSKIADFGLSVTLEQGMNQKTRSYQGNKKVYGT
;
A
#
# COMPACT_ATOMS: atom_id res chain seq x y z
N MET A 1 6.77 23.69 -15.97
CA MET A 1 6.84 23.17 -14.59
C MET A 1 5.44 22.75 -14.21
N ALA A 2 5.17 21.44 -14.08
CA ALA A 2 3.86 21.00 -13.61
C ALA A 2 3.76 21.37 -12.12
N GLU A 3 2.80 22.21 -11.78
CA GLU A 3 2.55 22.63 -10.40
C GLU A 3 2.22 21.37 -9.57
N LEU A 4 2.95 21.16 -8.48
CA LEU A 4 2.70 20.03 -7.59
C LEU A 4 1.31 20.21 -6.96
N LEU A 5 0.42 19.25 -7.23
CA LEU A 5 -1.01 19.26 -6.81
C LEU A 5 -1.19 19.14 -5.29
N TRP A 6 -0.10 18.89 -4.58
CA TRP A 6 -0.06 18.61 -3.17
C TRP A 6 1.26 19.13 -2.59
N LYS A 7 1.25 19.43 -1.30
CA LYS A 7 2.42 19.88 -0.54
C LYS A 7 2.74 18.85 0.54
N ARG A 8 4.03 18.50 0.62
CA ARG A 8 4.56 17.60 1.64
C ARG A 8 4.22 18.10 3.05
N GLY A 9 3.69 17.21 3.86
CA GLY A 9 3.59 17.33 5.30
C GLY A 9 4.71 16.53 5.98
N THR A 10 4.42 15.98 7.16
CA THR A 10 5.39 15.21 7.94
C THR A 10 5.49 13.77 7.44
N THR A 11 6.68 13.19 7.60
CA THR A 11 6.92 11.76 7.41
C THR A 11 6.06 10.94 8.38
N LEU A 12 5.36 9.96 7.84
CA LEU A 12 4.57 8.97 8.57
C LEU A 12 5.36 7.67 8.80
N GLY A 13 6.25 7.32 7.87
CA GLY A 13 7.09 6.14 7.97
C GLY A 13 8.15 6.05 6.88
N GLN A 14 9.15 5.20 7.12
CA GLN A 14 10.24 4.92 6.19
C GLN A 14 10.52 3.41 6.19
N GLY A 15 10.68 2.82 5.01
CA GLY A 15 11.00 1.41 4.85
C GLY A 15 11.73 1.12 3.54
N GLY A 16 11.92 -0.16 3.23
CA GLY A 16 12.63 -0.59 2.02
C GLY A 16 11.98 -0.17 0.70
N PHE A 17 10.68 0.17 0.73
CA PHE A 17 9.92 0.62 -0.44
C PHE A 17 9.84 2.15 -0.56
N GLY A 18 10.59 2.89 0.25
CA GLY A 18 10.64 4.34 0.23
C GLY A 18 10.10 4.98 1.50
N ILE A 19 9.72 6.25 1.38
CA ILE A 19 9.25 7.09 2.47
C ILE A 19 7.78 7.40 2.26
N VAL A 20 7.00 7.35 3.34
CA VAL A 20 5.59 7.74 3.35
C VAL A 20 5.44 9.02 4.16
N LEU A 21 4.78 10.02 3.60
CA LEU A 21 4.42 11.27 4.27
C LEU A 21 2.94 11.56 4.11
N PHE A 22 2.36 12.38 4.99
CA PHE A 22 1.05 12.95 4.72
C PHE A 22 1.23 14.20 3.83
N ALA A 23 0.26 14.53 2.98
CA ALA A 23 0.30 15.71 2.13
C ALA A 23 -1.05 16.42 2.06
N PHE A 24 -1.01 17.74 1.95
CA PHE A 24 -2.20 18.58 1.70
C PHE A 24 -2.40 18.75 0.21
N THR A 25 -3.64 18.69 -0.28
CA THR A 25 -3.96 18.92 -1.69
C THR A 25 -4.65 20.28 -1.86
N PHE A 26 -4.38 20.96 -2.99
CA PHE A 26 -4.90 22.31 -3.24
C PHE A 26 -5.99 22.38 -4.31
N ASN A 27 -6.21 21.28 -5.07
CA ASN A 27 -7.20 21.22 -6.13
C ASN A 27 -7.94 19.87 -6.13
N ALA A 28 -9.26 19.92 -5.92
CA ALA A 28 -10.13 18.75 -5.85
C ALA A 28 -10.56 18.22 -7.23
N LEU A 29 -10.11 18.79 -8.36
CA LEU A 29 -10.39 18.22 -9.68
C LEU A 29 -9.16 18.41 -10.57
N PHE A 30 -8.36 17.36 -10.74
CA PHE A 30 -7.22 17.40 -11.64
C PHE A 30 -7.23 16.18 -12.55
N HIS A 31 -7.28 16.42 -13.87
CA HIS A 31 -7.35 15.37 -14.89
C HIS A 31 -8.50 14.36 -14.63
N GLY A 32 -9.64 14.84 -14.14
CA GLY A 32 -10.82 14.01 -13.86
C GLY A 32 -10.74 13.18 -12.58
N VAL A 33 -9.71 13.36 -11.74
CA VAL A 33 -9.61 12.71 -10.43
C VAL A 33 -9.74 13.77 -9.32
N THR A 34 -10.66 13.50 -8.38
CA THR A 34 -10.82 14.30 -7.17
C THR A 34 -9.95 13.74 -6.07
N LEU A 35 -8.99 14.55 -5.63
CA LEU A 35 -8.19 14.26 -4.44
C LEU A 35 -8.86 14.87 -3.20
N PRO A 36 -8.90 14.15 -2.07
CA PRO A 36 -9.29 14.74 -0.79
C PRO A 36 -8.23 15.73 -0.31
N SER A 37 -8.60 16.64 0.59
CA SER A 37 -7.70 17.67 1.14
C SER A 37 -6.46 17.12 1.84
N LEU A 38 -6.50 15.85 2.27
CA LEU A 38 -5.41 15.12 2.89
C LEU A 38 -5.22 13.76 2.23
N ILE A 39 -3.99 13.46 1.83
CA ILE A 39 -3.58 12.18 1.25
C ILE A 39 -2.31 11.67 1.93
N ALA A 40 -2.01 10.39 1.76
CA ALA A 40 -0.68 9.85 2.00
C ALA A 40 0.09 9.82 0.69
N VAL A 41 1.38 10.14 0.72
CA VAL A 41 2.28 10.03 -0.42
C VAL A 41 3.42 9.09 -0.06
N LYS A 42 3.48 7.94 -0.74
CA LYS A 42 4.63 7.03 -0.71
C LYS A 42 5.54 7.39 -1.88
N TYR A 43 6.81 7.67 -1.63
CA TYR A 43 7.75 8.03 -2.68
C TYR A 43 9.11 7.35 -2.54
N CYS A 44 9.76 7.17 -3.69
CA CYS A 44 11.10 6.61 -3.82
C CYS A 44 11.83 7.29 -5.00
N ASN A 45 13.14 7.05 -5.10
CA ASN A 45 13.89 7.46 -6.30
C ASN A 45 13.28 6.80 -7.54
N TYR A 46 13.17 7.55 -8.63
CA TYR A 46 12.59 7.04 -9.85
C TYR A 46 13.37 5.83 -10.41
N SER A 47 14.69 5.78 -10.22
CA SER A 47 15.54 4.63 -10.58
C SER A 47 15.14 3.34 -9.88
N ASP A 48 14.63 3.45 -8.65
CA ASP A 48 14.29 2.32 -7.78
C ASP A 48 12.77 2.04 -7.77
N SER A 49 12.01 2.72 -8.64
CA SER A 49 10.54 2.73 -8.63
C SER A 49 9.85 1.47 -9.17
N ARG A 50 10.59 0.39 -9.45
CA ARG A 50 10.02 -0.81 -10.08
C ARG A 50 8.90 -1.42 -9.25
N SER A 51 9.15 -1.72 -7.97
CA SER A 51 8.14 -2.29 -7.06
C SER A 51 6.97 -1.32 -6.86
N SER A 52 7.23 -0.02 -6.77
CA SER A 52 6.21 1.01 -6.64
C SER A 52 5.30 1.11 -7.89
N LYS A 53 5.84 0.90 -9.09
CA LYS A 53 5.06 0.83 -10.34
C LYS A 53 4.19 -0.41 -10.38
N GLU A 54 4.75 -1.57 -10.02
CA GLU A 54 4.01 -2.83 -9.92
C GLU A 54 2.87 -2.73 -8.88
N GLU A 55 3.14 -2.13 -7.72
CA GLU A 55 2.15 -1.83 -6.67
C GLU A 55 0.99 -0.97 -7.18
N VAL A 56 1.26 0.07 -7.98
CA VAL A 56 0.22 0.92 -8.57
C VAL A 56 -0.71 0.13 -9.48
N GLU A 57 -0.17 -0.76 -10.32
CA GLU A 57 -0.99 -1.57 -11.21
C GLU A 57 -1.92 -2.51 -10.43
N ILE A 58 -1.43 -3.10 -9.34
CA ILE A 58 -2.24 -3.92 -8.44
C ILE A 58 -3.33 -3.07 -7.76
N LEU A 59 -2.97 -1.94 -7.16
CA LEU A 59 -3.92 -1.08 -6.44
C LEU A 59 -5.03 -0.53 -7.35
N ARG A 60 -4.75 -0.31 -8.64
CA ARG A 60 -5.77 0.11 -9.62
C ARG A 60 -6.90 -0.90 -9.80
N MET A 61 -6.61 -2.20 -9.67
CA MET A 61 -7.62 -3.26 -9.74
C MET A 61 -8.65 -3.13 -8.60
N PHE A 62 -8.25 -2.48 -7.49
CA PHE A 62 -9.03 -2.44 -6.27
C PHE A 62 -9.71 -1.09 -5.98
N LYS A 63 -9.81 -0.20 -6.98
CA LYS A 63 -10.31 1.18 -6.82
C LYS A 63 -11.61 1.33 -6.02
N HIS A 64 -12.53 0.37 -6.11
CA HIS A 64 -13.86 0.43 -5.49
C HIS A 64 -14.05 -0.55 -4.31
N PHE A 65 -12.98 -1.18 -3.84
CA PHE A 65 -13.09 -2.19 -2.79
C PHE A 65 -12.92 -1.57 -1.39
N PRO A 66 -13.87 -1.83 -0.46
CA PRO A 66 -13.95 -1.09 0.80
C PRO A 66 -12.83 -1.43 1.80
N TYR A 67 -12.16 -2.57 1.65
CA TYR A 67 -11.18 -3.08 2.62
C TYR A 67 -9.75 -3.09 2.07
N ILE A 68 -9.48 -2.34 1.00
CA ILE A 68 -8.17 -2.19 0.38
C ILE A 68 -7.88 -0.69 0.25
N ILE A 69 -6.65 -0.27 0.54
CA ILE A 69 -6.26 1.14 0.48
C ILE A 69 -6.45 1.67 -0.95
N HIS A 70 -7.05 2.84 -1.08
CA HIS A 70 -7.25 3.41 -2.39
C HIS A 70 -5.99 4.14 -2.87
N CYS A 71 -5.55 3.82 -4.10
CA CYS A 71 -4.55 4.59 -4.83
C CYS A 71 -5.26 5.52 -5.81
N PHE A 72 -5.17 6.83 -5.57
CA PHE A 72 -5.76 7.84 -6.45
C PHE A 72 -5.00 7.92 -7.77
N ARG A 73 -3.66 7.95 -7.70
CA ARG A 73 -2.76 8.04 -8.85
C ARG A 73 -1.32 7.80 -8.45
N ALA A 74 -0.45 7.71 -9.46
CA ALA A 74 0.97 7.92 -9.30
C ALA A 74 1.46 9.01 -10.26
N ASN A 75 2.50 9.73 -9.87
CA ASN A 75 3.16 10.75 -10.70
C ASN A 75 4.68 10.78 -10.45
N VAL A 76 5.38 11.54 -11.29
CA VAL A 76 6.80 11.84 -11.10
C VAL A 76 6.94 13.30 -10.71
N SER A 77 7.74 13.58 -9.69
CA SER A 77 8.17 14.93 -9.32
C SER A 77 9.68 15.07 -9.48
N PHE A 78 10.15 16.30 -9.61
CA PHE A 78 11.57 16.62 -9.61
C PHE A 78 11.86 17.52 -8.41
N GLU A 79 12.59 17.00 -7.44
CA GLU A 79 12.85 17.63 -6.14
C GLU A 79 14.32 17.39 -5.78
N ASP A 80 15.00 18.42 -5.26
CA ASP A 80 16.42 18.35 -4.87
C ASP A 80 17.34 17.73 -5.93
N ASN A 81 17.11 18.07 -7.20
CA ASN A 81 17.80 17.55 -8.39
C ASN A 81 17.62 16.04 -8.63
N VAL A 82 16.60 15.41 -8.06
CA VAL A 82 16.28 13.99 -8.20
C VAL A 82 14.85 13.80 -8.71
N ASN A 83 14.67 12.84 -9.61
CA ASN A 83 13.35 12.39 -10.01
C ASN A 83 12.79 11.43 -8.96
N LEU A 84 11.62 11.73 -8.42
CA LEU A 84 10.92 10.91 -7.44
C LEU A 84 9.65 10.32 -8.06
N TYR A 85 9.42 9.03 -7.81
CA TYR A 85 8.17 8.37 -8.16
C TYR A 85 7.25 8.40 -6.94
N ASN A 86 6.06 8.98 -7.07
CA ASN A 86 5.13 9.17 -5.97
C ASN A 86 3.83 8.41 -6.20
N LEU A 87 3.35 7.70 -5.18
CA LEU A 87 2.04 7.07 -5.08
C LEU A 87 1.16 7.93 -4.18
N LEU A 88 0.02 8.40 -4.70
CA LEU A 88 -0.96 9.19 -3.97
C LEU A 88 -2.03 8.23 -3.46
N LEU A 89 -2.03 8.02 -2.15
CA LEU A 89 -2.84 7.04 -1.45
C LEU A 89 -3.85 7.73 -0.52
N GLU A 90 -4.92 7.01 -0.21
CA GLU A 90 -5.85 7.39 0.85
C GLU A 90 -5.11 7.54 2.19
N TYR A 91 -5.36 8.66 2.89
CA TYR A 91 -4.74 8.90 4.19
C TYR A 91 -5.51 8.18 5.30
N ALA A 92 -4.82 7.28 5.99
CA ALA A 92 -5.36 6.60 7.17
C ALA A 92 -5.05 7.38 8.45
N SER A 93 -5.94 8.30 8.80
CA SER A 93 -5.81 9.14 10.01
C SER A 93 -5.78 8.35 11.32
N GLY A 94 -6.26 7.10 11.33
CA GLY A 94 -6.21 6.21 12.49
C GLY A 94 -4.88 5.46 12.65
N GLY A 95 -3.91 5.68 11.76
CA GLY A 95 -2.65 4.94 11.75
C GLY A 95 -2.83 3.47 11.36
N SER A 96 -1.86 2.64 11.73
CA SER A 96 -1.94 1.19 11.54
C SER A 96 -2.56 0.48 12.75
N LEU A 97 -2.97 -0.77 12.56
CA LEU A 97 -3.50 -1.60 13.63
C LEU A 97 -2.42 -1.90 14.70
N VAL A 98 -1.14 -1.94 14.32
CA VAL A 98 -0.05 -2.05 15.32
C VAL A 98 0.10 -0.77 16.15
N ASP A 99 -0.07 0.41 15.55
CA ASP A 99 -0.05 1.68 16.31
C ASP A 99 -1.21 1.74 17.29
N ARG A 100 -2.39 1.28 16.85
CA ARG A 100 -3.58 1.18 17.70
C ARG A 100 -3.35 0.26 18.90
N LEU A 101 -2.71 -0.90 18.71
CA LEU A 101 -2.39 -1.83 19.78
C LEU A 101 -1.35 -1.26 20.76
N ARG A 102 -0.31 -0.59 20.25
CA ARG A 102 0.70 0.08 21.09
C ARG A 102 0.08 1.15 21.99
N ASN A 103 -0.90 1.90 21.47
CA ASN A 103 -1.51 3.01 22.21
C ASN A 103 -2.55 2.57 23.25
N CYS A 104 -3.16 1.38 23.09
CA CYS A 104 -4.26 0.94 23.97
C CYS A 104 -3.95 -0.31 24.80
N ASN A 105 -2.78 -0.93 24.63
CA ASN A 105 -2.40 -2.24 25.17
C ASN A 105 -3.26 -3.42 24.68
N SER A 106 -4.58 -3.25 24.56
CA SER A 106 -5.52 -4.22 24.02
C SER A 106 -6.65 -3.55 23.24
N LEU A 107 -7.38 -4.34 22.46
CA LEU A 107 -8.55 -3.89 21.71
C LEU A 107 -9.84 -4.43 22.35
N PRO A 108 -10.89 -3.61 22.45
CA PRO A 108 -12.23 -4.11 22.79
C PRO A 108 -12.67 -5.20 21.81
N GLU A 109 -13.41 -6.20 22.29
CA GLU A 109 -13.87 -7.32 21.47
C GLU A 109 -14.65 -6.87 20.22
N VAL A 110 -15.45 -5.80 20.36
CA VAL A 110 -16.18 -5.20 19.24
C VAL A 110 -15.26 -4.69 18.12
N GLU A 111 -14.11 -4.12 18.49
CA GLU A 111 -13.10 -3.63 17.54
C GLU A 111 -12.36 -4.83 16.90
N VAL A 112 -12.02 -5.85 17.69
CA VAL A 112 -11.44 -7.10 17.19
C VAL A 112 -12.36 -7.76 16.17
N LYS A 113 -13.64 -7.93 16.49
CA LYS A 113 -14.65 -8.54 15.62
C LYS A 113 -14.79 -7.77 14.30
N LYS A 114 -14.71 -6.44 14.34
CA LYS A 114 -14.72 -5.60 13.13
C LYS A 114 -13.51 -5.89 12.25
N HIS A 115 -12.31 -5.89 12.81
CA HIS A 115 -11.08 -6.11 12.03
C HIS A 115 -10.99 -7.54 11.49
N MET A 116 -11.41 -8.53 12.29
CA MET A 116 -11.54 -9.94 11.91
C MET A 116 -12.62 -10.18 10.84
N LYS A 117 -13.51 -9.22 10.59
CA LYS A 117 -14.44 -9.26 9.45
C LYS A 117 -13.84 -8.56 8.23
N ASN A 118 -13.32 -7.34 8.40
CA ASN A 118 -12.84 -6.52 7.28
C ASN A 118 -11.62 -7.13 6.58
N VAL A 119 -10.64 -7.61 7.35
CA VAL A 119 -9.38 -8.12 6.77
C VAL A 119 -9.60 -9.37 5.92
N PRO A 120 -10.35 -10.41 6.36
CA PRO A 120 -10.65 -11.55 5.50
C PRO A 120 -11.46 -11.20 4.25
N LEU A 121 -12.38 -10.24 4.33
CA LEU A 121 -13.13 -9.77 3.16
C LEU A 121 -12.21 -9.06 2.15
N GLY A 122 -11.27 -8.24 2.63
CA GLY A 122 -10.22 -7.67 1.79
C GLY A 122 -9.33 -8.73 1.14
N LEU A 123 -8.88 -9.72 1.92
CA LEU A 123 -8.08 -10.83 1.41
C LEU A 123 -8.81 -11.69 0.38
N SER A 124 -10.09 -11.97 0.60
CA SER A 124 -10.91 -12.70 -0.37
C SER A 124 -10.97 -11.95 -1.71
N CYS A 125 -11.13 -10.62 -1.68
CA CYS A 125 -11.07 -9.81 -2.90
C CYS A 125 -9.71 -9.91 -3.60
N ILE A 126 -8.61 -9.76 -2.85
CA ILE A 126 -7.25 -9.85 -3.38
C ILE A 126 -7.02 -11.21 -4.05
N HIS A 127 -7.37 -12.30 -3.37
CA HIS A 127 -7.17 -13.65 -3.89
C HIS A 127 -8.07 -13.98 -5.08
N ASN A 128 -9.33 -13.53 -5.08
CA ASN A 128 -10.24 -13.71 -6.21
C ASN A 128 -9.77 -12.99 -7.49
N ASN A 129 -8.91 -11.98 -7.35
CA ASN A 129 -8.27 -11.28 -8.46
C ASN A 129 -6.89 -11.88 -8.83
N GLY A 130 -6.55 -13.05 -8.29
CA GLY A 130 -5.31 -13.75 -8.61
C GLY A 130 -4.06 -13.04 -8.10
N ILE A 131 -4.17 -12.26 -7.02
CA ILE A 131 -3.04 -11.59 -6.37
C ILE A 131 -2.72 -12.29 -5.04
N ILE A 132 -1.43 -12.43 -4.74
CA ILE A 132 -0.93 -12.83 -3.42
C ILE A 132 -0.30 -11.58 -2.79
N HIS A 133 -0.78 -11.15 -1.63
CA HIS A 133 -0.25 -9.94 -0.98
C HIS A 133 1.19 -10.10 -0.47
N CYS A 134 1.56 -11.31 -0.02
CA CYS A 134 2.87 -11.68 0.53
C CYS A 134 3.32 -10.98 1.82
N GLU A 135 2.57 -10.02 2.37
CA GLU A 135 3.01 -9.23 3.53
C GLU A 135 1.86 -8.80 4.44
N ILE A 136 1.00 -9.75 4.81
CA ILE A 136 -0.08 -9.49 5.77
C ILE A 136 0.48 -9.46 7.19
N LYS A 137 0.49 -8.26 7.77
CA LYS A 137 0.88 -7.95 9.16
C LYS A 137 0.10 -6.75 9.67
N LEU A 138 0.04 -6.58 10.99
CA LEU A 138 -0.72 -5.49 11.62
C LEU A 138 -0.25 -4.08 11.21
N GLY A 139 1.01 -3.92 10.84
CA GLY A 139 1.55 -2.67 10.28
C GLY A 139 0.99 -2.30 8.91
N ASN A 140 0.50 -3.28 8.16
CA ASN A 140 -0.06 -3.11 6.81
C ASN A 140 -1.60 -3.12 6.82
N ILE A 141 -2.21 -3.14 8.02
CA ILE A 141 -3.65 -2.94 8.20
C ILE A 141 -3.86 -1.52 8.70
N LEU A 142 -4.36 -0.64 7.84
CA LEU A 142 -4.57 0.78 8.14
C LEU A 142 -6.00 1.06 8.59
N LEU A 143 -6.16 2.02 9.50
CA LEU A 143 -7.44 2.40 10.10
C LEU A 143 -7.93 3.74 9.55
N LEU A 144 -9.08 3.72 8.88
CA LEU A 144 -9.65 4.88 8.19
C LEU A 144 -10.97 5.33 8.80
N GLY A 145 -11.21 6.64 8.75
CA GLY A 145 -12.46 7.25 9.21
C GLY A 145 -12.63 7.21 10.73
N MET A 146 -13.71 7.84 11.20
CA MET A 146 -14.07 7.86 12.63
C MET A 146 -14.40 6.46 13.16
N ASP A 147 -14.92 5.60 12.28
CA ASP A 147 -15.30 4.23 12.62
C ASP A 147 -14.09 3.27 12.65
N LYS A 148 -12.89 3.72 12.26
CA LYS A 148 -11.67 2.90 12.17
C LYS A 148 -11.88 1.67 11.30
N THR A 149 -12.41 1.85 10.09
CA THR A 149 -12.48 0.77 9.11
C THR A 149 -11.08 0.31 8.72
N SER A 150 -10.78 -0.97 8.99
CA SER A 150 -9.55 -1.61 8.56
C SER A 150 -9.50 -1.78 7.04
N LYS A 151 -8.40 -1.34 6.43
CA LYS A 151 -8.05 -1.58 5.03
C LYS A 151 -6.64 -2.14 4.90
N ILE A 152 -6.47 -3.08 3.97
CA ILE A 152 -5.18 -3.69 3.65
C ILE A 152 -4.38 -2.71 2.78
N ALA A 153 -3.11 -2.52 3.10
CA ALA A 153 -2.19 -1.61 2.42
C ALA A 153 -0.82 -2.26 2.18
N ASP A 154 0.04 -1.55 1.45
CA ASP A 154 1.41 -1.93 1.10
C ASP A 154 1.51 -3.19 0.23
N PHE A 155 1.30 -3.00 -1.07
CA PHE A 155 1.35 -4.08 -2.06
C PHE A 155 2.74 -4.17 -2.73
N GLY A 156 3.77 -3.55 -2.13
CA GLY A 156 5.14 -3.50 -2.69
C GLY A 156 5.82 -4.87 -2.86
N LEU A 157 5.32 -5.91 -2.18
CA LEU A 157 5.76 -7.31 -2.31
C LEU A 157 4.74 -8.23 -2.98
N SER A 158 3.60 -7.68 -3.42
CA SER A 158 2.52 -8.48 -3.98
C SER A 158 2.90 -9.03 -5.34
N VAL A 159 2.41 -10.23 -5.63
CA VAL A 159 2.66 -10.92 -6.91
C VAL A 159 1.36 -11.47 -7.48
N THR A 160 1.28 -11.60 -8.79
CA THR A 160 0.22 -12.37 -9.42
C THR A 160 0.41 -13.86 -9.14
N LEU A 161 -0.66 -14.65 -9.19
CA LEU A 161 -0.59 -16.12 -9.04
C LEU A 161 0.40 -16.72 -10.05
N GLU A 162 0.40 -16.22 -11.30
CA GLU A 162 1.34 -16.63 -12.34
C GLU A 162 2.80 -16.38 -11.94
N GLN A 163 3.10 -15.19 -11.45
CA GLN A 163 4.43 -14.85 -10.95
C GLN A 163 4.84 -15.73 -9.76
N GLY A 164 3.93 -15.96 -8.82
CA GLY A 164 4.17 -16.81 -7.64
C GLY A 164 4.44 -18.27 -8.00
N MET A 165 3.72 -18.82 -8.99
CA MET A 165 3.97 -20.17 -9.51
C MET A 165 5.35 -20.27 -10.16
N ASN A 166 5.74 -19.27 -10.97
CA ASN A 166 7.05 -19.25 -11.62
C ASN A 166 8.23 -19.11 -10.63
N GLN A 167 8.04 -18.37 -9.53
CA GLN A 167 9.05 -18.24 -8.48
C GLN A 167 9.25 -19.55 -7.70
N LYS A 168 8.17 -20.28 -7.40
CA LYS A 168 8.27 -21.62 -6.79
C LYS A 168 9.09 -22.56 -7.69
N THR A 169 8.80 -22.60 -8.99
CA THR A 169 9.53 -23.46 -9.94
C THR A 169 11.04 -23.16 -9.97
N ARG A 170 11.45 -21.90 -9.86
CA ARG A 170 12.87 -21.51 -9.76
C ARG A 170 13.53 -21.93 -8.44
N SER A 171 12.82 -21.83 -7.31
CA SER A 171 13.34 -22.29 -6.01
C SER A 171 13.51 -23.82 -5.94
N TYR A 172 12.66 -24.60 -6.63
CA TYR A 172 12.83 -26.05 -6.73
C TYR A 172 13.97 -26.47 -7.68
N GLN A 173 14.24 -25.70 -8.74
CA GLN A 173 15.37 -25.96 -9.64
C GLN A 173 16.74 -25.63 -9.02
N GLY A 174 16.79 -24.75 -8.02
CA GLY A 174 18.01 -24.41 -7.26
C GLY A 174 18.46 -25.44 -6.22
N ASN A 175 17.67 -26.50 -5.96
CA ASN A 175 17.94 -27.50 -4.92
C ASN A 175 18.24 -28.92 -5.43
N LYS A 176 18.62 -29.09 -6.71
CA LYS A 176 19.26 -30.35 -7.15
C LYS A 176 20.70 -30.42 -6.62
N LYS A 177 20.86 -30.76 -5.34
CA LYS A 177 22.09 -31.41 -4.87
C LYS A 177 22.22 -32.72 -5.64
N VAL A 178 23.21 -32.79 -6.50
CA VAL A 178 23.70 -34.02 -7.12
C VAL A 178 24.20 -34.91 -5.99
N TYR A 179 23.40 -35.89 -5.58
CA TYR A 179 23.94 -37.06 -4.91
C TYR A 179 24.28 -38.05 -6.02
N GLY A 180 25.56 -38.05 -6.40
CA GLY A 180 26.14 -39.13 -7.20
C GLY A 180 26.25 -40.37 -6.30
N THR A 181 25.73 -41.48 -6.81
CA THR A 181 26.10 -42.84 -6.38
C THR A 181 27.49 -43.19 -6.87
#